data_AF-A0A917XV58-F1
#
_entry.id   AF-A0A917XV58-F1
#
_cell.length_a   1.000
_cell.length_b   1.000
_cell.length_c   1.000
_cell.angle_alpha   90.00
_cell.angle_beta   90.00
_cell.angle_gamma   90.00
#
_symmetry.space_group_name_H-M   'P 1'
#
loop_
_entity.id
_entity.type
_entity.pdbx_description
1 polymer ?
#
loop_
_entity_poly.entity_id
_entity_poly.type
_entity_poly.pdbx_seq_one_letter_code
_entity_poly.pdbx_strand_id
1 'polypeptide(L)' 'MDTEQINVYELLGNDTDPIYEKISKLKQGESSQIKDLTVYLNQFNLYELSSDFLHECFREMMDCYRYVCQLLNVK' A
#
# COMPACT_ATOMS: atom_id res chain seq x y z
N MET A 1 27.26 -31.23 -10.21
CA MET A 1 27.51 -29.90 -9.62
C MET A 1 26.62 -28.99 -10.41
N ASP A 2 25.37 -28.86 -9.98
CA ASP A 2 24.38 -28.06 -10.67
C ASP A 2 23.90 -27.05 -9.65
N THR A 3 24.53 -25.88 -9.68
CA THR A 3 24.11 -24.74 -8.88
C THR A 3 22.88 -24.18 -9.57
N GLU A 4 21.70 -24.63 -9.17
CA GLU A 4 20.45 -23.94 -9.51
C GLU A 4 20.56 -22.53 -8.93
N GLN A 5 20.89 -21.58 -9.80
CA GLN A 5 20.92 -20.17 -9.45
C GLN A 5 19.45 -19.73 -9.37
N ILE A 6 18.83 -19.98 -8.21
CA ILE A 6 17.48 -19.51 -7.92
C ILE A 6 17.48 -18.00 -8.12
N ASN A 7 16.74 -17.54 -9.13
CA ASN A 7 16.57 -16.13 -9.36
C ASN A 7 15.78 -15.58 -8.16
N VAL A 8 16.30 -14.58 -7.46
CA VAL A 8 15.60 -13.96 -6.31
C VAL A 8 14.18 -13.51 -6.68
N TYR A 9 13.92 -13.21 -7.96
CA TYR A 9 12.59 -12.89 -8.47
C TYR A 9 11.64 -14.09 -8.56
N GLU A 10 12.13 -15.32 -8.73
CA GLU A 10 11.33 -16.55 -8.68
C GLU A 10 10.95 -16.94 -7.24
N LEU A 11 11.73 -16.51 -6.23
CA LEU A 11 11.40 -16.67 -4.81
C LEU A 11 10.35 -15.65 -4.31
N LEU A 12 10.19 -14.53 -5.01
CA LEU A 12 9.27 -13.43 -4.66
C LEU A 12 7.87 -13.60 -5.27
N GLY A 13 7.59 -14.76 -5.88
CA GLY A 13 6.37 -15.00 -6.64
C GLY A 13 5.08 -15.17 -5.84
N ASN A 14 5.10 -15.25 -4.51
CA ASN A 14 3.91 -15.46 -3.68
C ASN A 14 3.90 -14.58 -2.41
N ASP A 15 2.72 -13.97 -2.13
CA ASP A 15 2.27 -13.39 -0.85
C ASP A 15 2.63 -11.94 -0.45
N THR A 16 2.93 -11.03 -1.38
CA THR A 16 2.87 -9.60 -1.02
C THR A 16 1.45 -9.05 -1.11
N ASP A 17 0.95 -8.54 0.01
CA ASP A 17 -0.37 -7.89 0.08
C ASP A 17 -0.43 -6.71 -0.92
N PRO A 18 -1.33 -6.75 -1.92
CA PRO A 18 -1.38 -5.74 -2.97
C PRO A 18 -1.76 -4.35 -2.47
N ILE A 19 -2.48 -4.24 -1.35
CA ILE A 19 -2.78 -2.95 -0.69
C ILE A 19 -1.49 -2.42 -0.07
N TYR A 20 -0.79 -3.26 0.69
CA TYR A 20 0.49 -2.88 1.29
C TYR A 20 1.48 -2.42 0.23
N GLU A 21 1.65 -3.17 -0.86
CA GLU A 21 2.55 -2.79 -1.93
C GLU A 21 2.21 -1.42 -2.51
N LYS A 22 0.94 -1.19 -2.83
CA LYS A 22 0.48 0.08 -3.40
C LYS A 22 0.80 1.26 -2.50
N ILE A 23 0.53 1.14 -1.20
CA ILE A 23 0.79 2.22 -0.24
C ILE A 23 2.30 2.40 -0.02
N SER A 24 3.06 1.30 0.11
CA SER A 24 4.51 1.34 0.34
C SER A 24 5.32 1.93 -0.81
N LYS A 25 4.79 1.88 -2.04
CA LYS A 25 5.45 2.39 -3.25
C LYS A 25 5.13 3.86 -3.52
N LEU A 26 4.21 4.48 -2.76
CA LEU A 26 3.87 5.89 -2.92
C LEU A 26 5.05 6.80 -2.60
N LYS A 27 5.28 7.78 -3.46
CA LYS A 27 6.20 8.89 -3.20
C LYS A 27 5.40 10.15 -2.88
N GLN A 28 6.07 11.13 -2.28
CA GLN A 28 5.46 12.43 -2.00
C GLN A 28 4.87 13.04 -3.27
N GLY A 29 3.65 13.55 -3.15
CA GLY A 29 2.88 14.09 -4.27
C GLY A 29 2.20 13.05 -5.16
N GLU A 30 2.36 11.74 -4.87
CA GLU A 30 1.69 10.68 -5.61
C GLU A 30 0.46 10.15 -4.88
N SER A 31 -0.48 9.62 -5.65
CA SER A 31 -1.65 8.92 -5.14
C SER A 31 -1.82 7.55 -5.79
N SER A 32 -2.49 6.65 -5.07
CA SER A 32 -2.82 5.30 -5.52
C SER A 32 -4.30 5.03 -5.27
N GLN A 33 -4.94 4.42 -6.26
CA GLN A 33 -6.34 3.99 -6.17
C GLN A 33 -6.44 2.56 -5.67
N ILE A 34 -7.27 2.36 -4.65
CA ILE A 34 -7.55 1.08 -4.00
C ILE A 34 -9.07 0.92 -3.90
N LYS A 35 -9.69 0.31 -4.92
CA LYS A 35 -11.14 0.29 -5.11
C LYS A 35 -11.71 1.72 -5.15
N ASP A 36 -12.60 2.07 -4.24
CA ASP A 36 -13.25 3.39 -4.14
C ASP A 36 -12.48 4.36 -3.20
N LEU A 37 -11.28 3.95 -2.75
CA LEU A 37 -10.42 4.71 -1.86
C LEU A 37 -9.21 5.26 -2.60
N THR A 38 -8.90 6.53 -2.36
CA THR A 38 -7.67 7.17 -2.82
C THR A 38 -6.71 7.33 -1.64
N VAL A 39 -5.49 6.82 -1.76
CA VAL A 39 -4.40 7.09 -0.81
C VAL A 39 -3.43 8.06 -1.47
N TYR A 40 -3.21 9.22 -0.88
CA TYR A 40 -2.29 10.25 -1.35
C TYR A 40 -1.19 10.46 -0.30
N LEU A 41 0.08 10.40 -0.70
CA LEU A 41 1.19 10.79 0.18
C LEU A 41 1.49 12.27 -0.06
N ASN A 42 1.09 13.12 0.87
CA ASN A 42 1.17 14.56 0.67
C ASN A 42 2.62 15.10 0.78
N GLN A 43 2.78 16.40 0.51
CA GLN A 43 4.07 17.11 0.56
C GLN A 43 4.68 17.18 1.98
N PHE A 44 3.90 16.84 3.01
CA PHE A 44 4.30 16.83 4.41
C PHE A 44 4.60 15.41 4.94
N ASN A 45 4.72 14.41 4.06
CA ASN A 45 4.90 13.00 4.44
C ASN A 45 3.74 12.41 5.26
N LEU A 46 2.52 12.88 5.03
CA LEU A 46 1.31 12.29 5.62
C LEU A 46 0.51 11.54 4.56
N TYR A 47 -0.04 10.41 4.95
CA TYR A 47 -0.92 9.59 4.13
C TYR A 47 -2.36 10.08 4.30
N GLU A 48 -2.90 10.68 3.26
CA GLU A 48 -4.28 11.12 3.18
C GLU A 48 -5.10 10.04 2.48
N LEU A 49 -6.09 9.51 3.18
CA LEU A 49 -7.07 8.57 2.65
C LEU A 49 -8.36 9.32 2.38
N SER A 50 -8.89 9.22 1.17
CA SER A 50 -10.16 9.85 0.80
C SER A 50 -11.07 8.96 -0.04
N SER A 51 -12.37 9.19 0.12
CA SER A 51 -13.46 8.69 -0.74
C SER A 51 -14.60 9.72 -0.72
N ASP A 52 -15.71 9.42 -1.38
CA ASP A 52 -16.89 10.30 -1.39
C ASP A 52 -17.47 10.59 0.02
N PHE A 53 -17.23 9.70 0.99
CA PHE A 53 -17.84 9.77 2.33
C PHE A 53 -16.84 9.84 3.48
N LEU A 54 -15.54 9.78 3.20
CA LEU A 54 -14.49 9.64 4.20
C LEU A 54 -13.26 10.45 3.81
N HIS A 55 -12.65 11.11 4.80
CA HIS A 55 -11.33 11.71 4.66
C HIS A 55 -10.57 11.56 5.98
N GLU A 56 -9.47 10.83 5.97
CA GLU A 56 -8.63 10.53 7.14
C GLU A 56 -7.16 10.76 6.82
N CYS A 57 -6.37 11.11 7.84
CA CYS A 57 -4.96 11.44 7.67
C CYS A 57 -4.10 10.66 8.68
N PHE A 58 -3.04 10.04 8.19
CA PHE A 58 -2.16 9.18 8.96
C PHE A 58 -0.71 9.62 8.83
N ARG A 59 0.03 9.59 9.93
CA ARG A 59 1.47 9.82 9.92
C ARG A 59 2.25 8.58 9.50
N GLU A 60 1.86 7.43 10.03
CA GLU A 60 2.54 6.16 9.77
C GLU A 60 1.84 5.39 8.66
N MET A 61 2.64 4.86 7.72
CA MET A 61 2.14 4.06 6.59
C MET A 61 1.30 2.86 7.04
N MET A 62 1.74 2.19 8.11
CA MET A 62 1.07 1.00 8.63
C MET A 62 -0.31 1.30 9.22
N ASP A 63 -0.53 2.49 9.77
CA ASP A 63 -1.84 2.89 10.29
C ASP A 63 -2.82 3.11 9.14
N CYS A 64 -2.37 3.80 8.09
CA CYS A 64 -3.14 3.96 6.85
C CYS A 64 -3.51 2.59 6.25
N TYR A 65 -2.52 1.69 6.10
CA TYR A 65 -2.73 0.35 5.57
C TYR A 65 -3.75 -0.47 6.39
N ARG A 66 -3.63 -0.48 7.72
CA ARG A 66 -4.56 -1.20 8.60
C ARG A 66 -5.98 -0.65 8.47
N TYR A 67 -6.12 0.66 8.41
CA TYR A 67 -7.42 1.31 8.27
C TYR A 67 -8.05 1.00 6.90
N VAL A 68 -7.28 1.02 5.82
CA VAL A 68 -7.74 0.58 4.49
C VAL A 68 -8.20 -0.89 4.51
N CYS A 69 -7.43 -1.78 5.13
CA CYS A 69 -7.80 -3.18 5.29
C CYS A 69 -9.14 -3.35 6.03
N GLN A 70 -9.31 -2.61 7.13
CA GLN A 70 -10.55 -2.58 7.90
C GLN A 70 -11.75 -2.10 7.06
N LEU A 71 -11.60 -1.01 6.29
CA LEU A 71 -12.67 -0.50 5.42
C LEU A 71 -13.07 -1.50 4.33
N LEU A 72 -12.09 -2.23 3.81
CA LEU A 72 -12.30 -3.18 2.73
C LEU A 72 -12.72 -4.57 3.23
N ASN A 73 -12.83 -4.77 4.54
CA ASN A 73 -13.07 -6.06 5.20
C ASN A 73 -12.11 -7.15 4.70
N VAL A 74 -10.84 -6.79 4.54
CA VAL A 74 -9.77 -7.71 4.16
C VAL A 74 -8.75 -7.74 5.29
N LYS A 75 -8.49 -8.94 5.81
CA LYS A 75 -7.70 -9.25 7.03
C LYS A 75 -8.42 -9.05 8.36
#